data_AF-R7Y3M1-F1
#
_entry.id   AF-R7Y3M1-F1
#
_cell.length_a   1.000
_cell.length_b   1.000
_cell.length_c   1.000
_cell.angle_alpha   90.00
_cell.angle_beta   90.00
_cell.angle_gamma   90.00
#
_symmetry.space_group_name_H-M   'P 1'
#
loop_
_entity.id
_entity.type
_entity.pdbx_description
1 polymer ?
#
loop_
_entity_poly.entity_id
_entity_poly.type
_entity_poly.pdbx_seq_one_letter_code
_entity_poly.pdbx_strand_id
1 'polypeptide(L)'
;KVIYTTNSIESLNYQLRKVIKNRGHFPNDVAVRKLLWLAICDIEDKRARQREKERGKPAATRKAPGRLVEGQVVTNWKQALGQLALAYPDRIEPHLN
;
A
#
# COMPACT_ATOMS: atom_id res chain seq x y z
N LYS A 1 -7.56 9.76 -11.97
CA LYS A 1 -6.51 10.81 -11.86
C LYS A 1 -5.32 10.14 -11.17
N VAL A 2 -4.28 9.76 -11.91
CA VAL A 2 -3.09 9.14 -11.29
C VAL A 2 -2.38 10.25 -10.51
N ILE A 3 -2.26 10.08 -9.20
CA ILE A 3 -1.55 11.05 -8.35
C ILE A 3 -0.05 10.82 -8.60
N TYR A 4 0.58 11.70 -9.38
CA TYR A 4 2.01 11.65 -9.72
C TYR A 4 2.95 12.03 -8.55
N THR A 5 2.47 12.00 -7.30
CA THR A 5 3.29 12.37 -6.15
C THR A 5 3.98 11.13 -5.59
N THR A 6 5.31 11.07 -5.71
CA THR A 6 6.11 9.94 -5.23
C THR A 6 6.04 9.79 -3.71
N ASN A 7 5.74 10.87 -2.97
CA ASN A 7 5.57 10.88 -1.51
C ASN A 7 4.67 9.76 -0.98
N SER A 8 3.58 9.43 -1.68
CA SER A 8 2.65 8.38 -1.23
C SER A 8 3.27 6.99 -1.36
N ILE A 9 4.03 6.75 -2.44
CA ILE A 9 4.74 5.51 -2.72
C ILE A 9 5.97 5.38 -1.81
N GLU A 10 6.74 6.47 -1.66
CA GLU A 10 7.90 6.55 -0.79
C GLU A 10 7.54 6.31 0.68
N SER A 11 6.46 6.94 1.17
CA SER A 11 6.00 6.74 2.56
C SER A 11 5.51 5.32 2.83
N LEU A 12 4.95 4.64 1.82
CA LEU A 12 4.58 3.23 1.90
C LEU A 12 5.84 2.34 1.93
N ASN A 13 6.76 2.56 0.98
CA ASN A 13 8.01 1.82 0.89
C ASN A 13 8.87 1.98 2.16
N TYR A 14 8.92 3.18 2.73
CA TYR A 14 9.59 3.43 4.00
C TYR A 14 9.02 2.58 5.14
N GLN A 15 7.69 2.51 5.26
CA GLN A 15 7.03 1.72 6.30
C GLN A 15 7.25 0.22 6.09
N LEU A 16 7.17 -0.27 4.85
CA LEU A 16 7.46 -1.67 4.54
C LEU A 16 8.91 -2.02 4.88
N ARG A 17 9.88 -1.19 4.49
CA ARG A 17 11.30 -1.35 4.85
C ARG A 17 11.50 -1.38 6.37
N LYS A 18 10.78 -0.52 7.12
CA LYS A 18 10.85 -0.49 8.57
C LYS A 18 10.38 -1.81 9.21
N VAL A 19 9.33 -2.43 8.68
CA VAL A 19 8.80 -3.71 9.20
C VAL A 19 9.77 -4.86 8.94
N ILE A 20 10.39 -4.89 7.76
CA ILE A 20 11.31 -5.97 7.39
C ILE A 20 12.73 -5.78 7.93
N LYS A 21 13.14 -4.56 8.31
CA LYS A 21 14.52 -4.26 8.74
C LYS A 21 15.04 -5.18 9.85
N ASN A 22 14.17 -5.61 10.75
CA ASN A 22 14.52 -6.45 11.89
C ASN A 22 14.35 -7.96 11.60
N ARG A 23 13.97 -8.34 10.37
CA ARG A 23 13.72 -9.73 9.94
C ARG A 23 14.78 -10.09 8.89
N GLY A 24 15.91 -10.65 9.35
CA GLY A 24 17.07 -10.95 8.49
C GLY A 24 16.84 -12.11 7.52
N HIS A 25 16.27 -13.22 7.98
CA HIS A 25 15.95 -14.38 7.13
C HIS A 25 14.52 -14.84 7.37
N PHE A 26 13.89 -15.30 6.30
CA PHE A 26 12.54 -15.85 6.35
C PHE A 26 12.58 -17.35 6.04
N PRO A 27 11.82 -18.18 6.77
CA PRO A 27 11.85 -19.63 6.59
C PRO A 27 11.25 -20.10 5.26
N ASN A 28 10.42 -19.27 4.60
CA ASN A 28 9.88 -19.51 3.26
C ASN A 28 9.24 -18.21 2.71
N ASP A 29 8.95 -18.18 1.42
CA ASP A 29 8.32 -17.01 0.75
C ASP A 29 6.91 -16.70 1.28
N VAL A 30 6.19 -17.73 1.73
CA VAL A 30 4.86 -17.56 2.32
C VAL A 30 4.93 -16.71 3.59
N ALA A 31 5.98 -16.86 4.41
CA ALA A 31 6.19 -16.07 5.61
C ALA A 31 6.44 -14.60 5.27
N VAL A 32 7.22 -14.32 4.22
CA VAL A 32 7.46 -12.95 3.72
C VAL A 32 6.14 -12.34 3.24
N ARG A 33 5.37 -13.06 2.42
CA ARG A 33 4.08 -12.59 1.90
C ARG A 33 3.09 -12.28 3.02
N LYS A 34 3.00 -13.15 4.04
CA LYS A 34 2.14 -12.93 5.21
C LYS A 34 2.57 -11.69 6.00
N LEU A 35 3.88 -11.50 6.22
CA LEU A 35 4.38 -10.32 6.94
C LEU A 35 4.07 -9.03 6.18
N LEU A 36 4.35 -8.99 4.88
CA LEU A 36 4.07 -7.83 4.03
C LEU A 36 2.57 -7.51 3.99
N TRP A 37 1.71 -8.54 3.90
CA TRP A 37 0.26 -8.36 3.98
C TRP A 37 -0.16 -7.72 5.31
N LEU A 38 0.29 -8.26 6.45
CA LEU A 38 -0.03 -7.70 7.76
C LEU A 38 0.48 -6.27 7.92
N ALA A 39 1.66 -5.97 7.39
CA ALA A 39 2.20 -4.62 7.37
C ALA A 39 1.29 -3.66 6.59
N ILE A 40 0.83 -4.06 5.40
CA ILE A 40 -0.10 -3.26 4.59
C ILE A 40 -1.41 -3.01 5.34
N CYS A 41 -1.99 -4.05 5.97
CA CYS A 41 -3.20 -3.89 6.78
C CYS A 41 -3.01 -2.88 7.92
N ASP A 42 -1.94 -2.98 8.71
CA ASP A 42 -1.67 -2.04 9.81
C ASP A 42 -1.46 -0.61 9.32
N ILE A 43 -0.79 -0.42 8.18
CA ILE A 43 -0.62 0.90 7.55
C ILE A 43 -1.97 1.49 7.16
N GLU A 44 -2.80 0.72 6.46
CA GLU A 44 -4.11 1.18 6.00
C GLU A 44 -5.06 1.45 7.18
N ASP A 45 -5.05 0.63 8.24
CA ASP A 45 -5.82 0.86 9.46
C ASP A 45 -5.41 2.14 10.18
N LYS A 46 -4.11 2.45 10.24
CA LYS A 46 -3.62 3.71 10.81
C LYS A 46 -4.06 4.90 9.97
N ARG A 47 -3.95 4.80 8.64
CA ARG A 47 -4.39 5.85 7.71
C ARG A 47 -5.90 6.06 7.78
N ALA A 48 -6.69 4.99 7.91
CA ALA A 48 -8.14 5.05 8.09
C ALA A 48 -8.51 5.81 9.38
N ARG A 49 -7.89 5.46 10.51
CA ARG A 49 -8.09 6.16 11.79
C ARG A 49 -7.69 7.63 11.72
N GLN A 50 -6.60 7.98 11.02
CA GLN A 50 -6.22 9.38 10.81
C GLN A 50 -7.28 10.15 10.00
N ARG A 51 -7.81 9.53 8.94
CA ARG A 51 -8.90 10.12 8.14
C ARG A 51 -10.18 10.31 8.95
N GLU A 52 -10.53 9.35 9.81
CA GLU A 52 -11.69 9.47 10.69
C GLU A 52 -11.54 10.61 11.69
N LYS A 53 -10.36 10.79 12.29
CA LYS A 53 -10.07 11.92 13.20
C LYS A 53 -10.14 13.29 12.52
N GLU A 54 -9.99 13.33 11.20
CA GLU A 54 -10.08 14.56 10.40
C GLU A 54 -11.43 14.71 9.69
N ARG A 55 -12.38 13.79 9.94
CA ARG A 55 -13.73 13.86 9.38
C ARG A 55 -14.42 15.13 9.87
N GLY A 56 -14.96 15.92 8.92
CA GLY A 56 -15.61 17.20 9.20
C GLY A 56 -14.69 18.42 9.15
N LYS A 57 -13.35 18.25 9.11
CA LYS A 57 -12.43 19.39 8.91
C LYS A 57 -12.50 19.90 7.47
N PRO A 58 -12.33 21.22 7.22
CA PRO A 58 -12.19 21.77 5.88
C PRO A 58 -11.04 21.09 5.11
N ALA A 59 -11.23 20.84 3.81
CA ALA A 59 -10.27 20.08 2.99
C ALA A 59 -8.84 20.64 3.05
N ALA A 60 -8.68 21.97 3.12
CA ALA A 60 -7.39 22.65 3.22
C ALA A 60 -6.60 22.35 4.51
N THR A 61 -7.26 21.83 5.54
CA THR A 61 -6.64 21.57 6.87
C THR A 61 -6.39 20.09 7.14
N ARG A 62 -6.81 19.20 6.23
CA ARG A 62 -6.63 17.76 6.37
C ARG A 62 -5.18 17.40 6.06
N LYS A 63 -4.55 16.63 6.95
CA LYS A 63 -3.18 16.14 6.82
C LYS A 63 -3.12 14.62 6.65
N ALA A 64 -4.23 13.93 6.87
CA ALA A 64 -4.29 12.49 6.70
C ALA A 64 -3.96 12.11 5.25
N PRO A 65 -3.08 11.12 5.02
CA PRO A 65 -2.75 10.67 3.68
C PRO A 65 -4.02 10.19 2.95
N GLY A 66 -4.13 10.57 1.68
CA GLY A 66 -5.22 10.14 0.81
C GLY A 66 -5.23 8.62 0.63
N ARG A 67 -6.31 8.09 0.06
CA ARG A 67 -6.29 6.70 -0.40
C ARG A 67 -5.22 6.60 -1.49
N LEU A 68 -4.42 5.54 -1.45
CA LEU A 68 -3.40 5.26 -2.47
C LEU A 68 -3.99 5.20 -3.89
N VAL A 69 -5.28 4.89 -4.00
CA VAL A 69 -6.06 4.95 -5.25
C VAL A 69 -7.30 5.80 -5.00
N GLU A 70 -7.36 6.99 -5.61
CA GLU A 70 -8.59 7.78 -5.69
C GLU A 70 -9.37 7.41 -6.97
N GLY A 71 -10.63 7.02 -6.79
CA GLY A 71 -11.58 6.76 -7.89
C GLY A 71 -11.95 5.29 -8.07
N GLN A 72 -11.18 4.34 -7.56
CA GLN A 72 -11.61 2.95 -7.40
C GLN A 72 -11.24 2.44 -6.02
N VAL A 73 -12.26 2.00 -5.28
CA VAL A 73 -12.04 1.15 -4.12
C VAL A 73 -11.49 -0.15 -4.69
N VAL A 74 -10.17 -0.32 -4.68
CA VAL A 74 -9.58 -1.62 -5.01
C VAL A 74 -9.81 -2.50 -3.78
N THR A 75 -11.05 -2.94 -3.60
CA THR A 75 -11.48 -3.82 -2.51
C THR A 75 -10.75 -5.16 -2.56
N ASN A 76 -10.10 -5.46 -3.68
CA ASN A 76 -9.49 -6.74 -3.95
C ASN A 76 -8.08 -6.59 -4.52
N TRP A 77 -7.09 -7.16 -3.82
CA TRP A 77 -5.69 -7.21 -4.25
C TRP A 77 -5.51 -7.77 -5.66
N LYS A 78 -6.42 -8.63 -6.15
CA LYS A 78 -6.44 -9.13 -7.53
C LYS A 78 -6.60 -8.02 -8.58
N GLN A 79 -7.42 -7.00 -8.31
CA GLN A 79 -7.61 -5.88 -9.24
C GLN A 79 -6.38 -4.96 -9.27
N ALA A 80 -5.75 -4.74 -8.11
CA ALA A 80 -4.49 -4.00 -8.03
C ALA A 80 -3.36 -4.73 -8.78
N LEU A 81 -3.28 -6.05 -8.61
CA LEU A 81 -2.33 -6.91 -9.31
C LEU A 81 -2.56 -6.88 -10.82
N GLY A 82 -3.82 -6.89 -11.28
CA GLY A 82 -4.17 -6.79 -12.70
C GLY A 82 -3.70 -5.46 -13.32
N GLN A 83 -3.88 -4.33 -12.64
CA GLN A 83 -3.36 -3.04 -13.13
C GLN A 83 -1.82 -3.00 -13.14
N LEU A 84 -1.17 -3.61 -12.15
CA LEU A 84 0.30 -3.70 -12.10
C LEU A 84 0.87 -4.62 -13.19
N ALA A 85 0.19 -5.73 -13.50
CA ALA A 85 0.56 -6.61 -14.60
C ALA A 85 0.46 -5.89 -15.95
N LEU A 86 -0.59 -5.11 -16.17
CA LEU A 86 -0.74 -4.29 -17.38
C LEU A 86 0.30 -3.17 -17.50
N ALA A 87 0.69 -2.56 -16.37
CA ALA A 87 1.65 -1.45 -16.36
C ALA A 87 3.12 -1.92 -16.40
N TYR A 88 3.41 -3.12 -15.88
CA TYR A 88 4.76 -3.67 -15.74
C TYR A 88 4.78 -5.17 -16.06
N PRO A 89 4.45 -5.56 -17.32
CA PRO A 89 4.30 -6.96 -17.70
C PRO A 89 5.54 -7.79 -17.37
N ASP A 90 6.73 -7.32 -17.78
CA ASP A 90 8.00 -8.02 -17.59
C ASP A 90 8.38 -8.29 -16.11
N ARG A 91 7.81 -7.54 -15.16
CA ARG A 91 8.16 -7.67 -13.73
C ARG A 91 7.15 -8.48 -12.95
N ILE A 92 5.90 -8.52 -13.40
CA ILE A 92 4.80 -9.11 -12.64
C ILE A 92 4.40 -10.46 -13.22
N GLU A 93 4.32 -10.58 -14.54
CA GLU A 93 3.89 -11.82 -15.23
C GLU A 93 4.70 -13.07 -14.87
N PRO A 94 6.04 -13.02 -14.70
CA PRO A 94 6.82 -14.19 -14.30
C PRO A 94 6.47 -14.78 -12.92
N HIS A 95 5.72 -14.04 -12.10
CA HIS A 95 5.39 -14.40 -10.72
C HIS A 95 3.88 -14.60 -10.49
N LEU A 96 3.08 -14.67 -11.55
CA LEU A 96 1.61 -14.84 -11.49
C LEU A 96 1.13 -16.29 -11.48
N ASN A 97 2.04 -17.27 -11.56
CA ASN A 97 1.73 -18.71 -11.58
C ASN A 97 1.72 -19.33 -10.17
#